data_AF-A0A357V1Y6-F1
#
_entry.id   AF-A0A357V1Y6-F1
#
_cell.length_a   1.000
_cell.length_b   1.000
_cell.length_c   1.000
_cell.angle_alpha   90.00
_cell.angle_beta   90.00
_cell.angle_gamma   90.00
#
_symmetry.space_group_name_H-M   'P 1'
#
loop_
_entity.id
_entity.type
_entity.pdbx_description
1 polymer ?
#
loop_
_entity_poly.entity_id
_entity_poly.type
_entity_poly.pdbx_seq_one_letter_code
_entity_poly.pdbx_strand_id
1 'polypeptide(L)' 'EYIKAGDVFQVVLSQRFSVPFPYPPFALYRALRRLNPSPFLFFLDFGGFAIVGSSPEILVR' A
#
# COMPACT_ATOMS: atom_id res chain seq x y z
N GLU A 1 12.18 -21.15 -13.90
CA GLU A 1 11.83 -21.23 -15.34
C GLU A 1 11.98 -19.89 -16.05
N TYR A 2 11.07 -18.92 -15.93
CA TYR A 2 11.10 -17.66 -16.72
C TYR A 2 12.42 -16.86 -16.73
N ILE A 3 13.06 -16.65 -15.57
CA ILE A 3 14.37 -15.95 -15.53
C ILE A 3 15.45 -16.75 -16.27
N LYS A 4 15.46 -18.08 -16.13
CA LYS A 4 16.45 -18.95 -16.78
C LYS A 4 16.20 -19.07 -18.28
N ALA A 5 14.94 -19.03 -18.70
CA ALA A 5 14.54 -19.01 -20.11
C ALA A 5 14.87 -17.68 -20.80
N GLY A 6 15.14 -16.62 -20.04
CA GLY A 6 15.51 -15.29 -20.55
C GLY A 6 14.35 -14.31 -20.70
N ASP A 7 13.16 -14.66 -20.19
CA ASP A 7 11.94 -13.84 -20.38
C ASP A 7 11.95 -12.54 -19.56
N VAL A 8 12.57 -12.57 -18.37
CA VAL A 8 12.70 -11.41 -17.47
C VAL A 8 14.00 -11.46 -16.68
N PHE A 9 14.56 -10.29 -16.34
CA PHE A 9 15.71 -10.21 -15.44
C PHE A 9 15.30 -10.31 -13.96
N GLN A 10 14.19 -9.68 -13.59
CA GLN A 10 13.71 -9.63 -12.21
C GLN A 10 12.18 -9.59 -12.19
N VAL A 11 11.60 -10.26 -11.19
CA VAL A 11 10.18 -10.20 -10.87
C VAL A 11 10.01 -9.96 -9.37
N VAL A 12 9.14 -9.02 -9.00
CA VAL A 12 8.79 -8.74 -7.60
C VAL A 12 7.45 -9.41 -7.30
N LEU A 13 7.50 -10.64 -6.80
CA LEU A 13 6.32 -11.38 -6.38
C LEU A 13 5.82 -10.86 -5.03
N SER A 14 4.51 -10.71 -4.87
CA SER A 14 3.89 -10.27 -3.62
C SER A 14 2.74 -11.18 -3.20
N GLN A 15 2.43 -11.16 -1.91
CA GLN A 15 1.27 -11.85 -1.33
C GLN A 15 0.36 -10.83 -0.65
N ARG A 16 -0.95 -11.00 -0.83
CA ARG A 16 -1.95 -10.14 -0.21
C ARG A 16 -2.44 -10.77 1.09
N PHE A 17 -2.42 -9.98 2.15
CA PHE A 17 -3.01 -10.34 3.44
C PHE A 17 -4.29 -9.55 3.68
N SER A 18 -5.23 -10.15 4.40
CA SER A 18 -6.50 -9.52 4.77
C SER A 18 -6.95 -9.97 6.15
N VAL A 19 -7.55 -9.06 6.89
CA VAL A 19 -8.15 -9.31 8.21
C VAL A 19 -9.41 -8.44 8.33
N PRO A 20 -10.46 -8.89 9.05
CA PRO A 20 -11.60 -8.03 9.36
C PRO A 20 -11.14 -6.76 10.08
N PHE A 21 -11.67 -5.61 9.66
CA PHE A 21 -11.34 -4.30 10.23
C PHE A 21 -12.62 -3.58 10.67
N PRO A 22 -12.98 -3.63 11.96
CA PRO A 22 -14.27 -3.10 12.45
C PRO A 22 -14.24 -1.59 12.76
N TYR A 23 -13.14 -0.89 12.48
CA TYR A 23 -12.98 0.53 12.79
C TYR A 23 -13.22 1.41 11.55
N PRO A 24 -13.52 2.71 11.73
CA PRO A 24 -13.58 3.64 10.62
C PRO A 24 -12.24 3.69 9.86
N PRO A 25 -12.22 3.72 8.51
CA PRO A 25 -10.97 3.75 7.74
C PRO A 25 -10.02 4.90 8.11
N PHE A 26 -10.57 6.05 8.50
CA PHE A 26 -9.79 7.21 8.95
C PHE A 26 -8.98 6.93 10.24
N ALA A 27 -9.38 5.95 11.05
CA ALA A 27 -8.61 5.52 12.22
C ALA A 27 -7.26 4.91 11.81
N LEU A 28 -7.23 4.12 10.73
CA LEU A 28 -5.99 3.56 10.17
C LEU A 28 -5.07 4.66 9.66
N TYR A 29 -5.62 5.67 8.98
CA TYR A 29 -4.85 6.83 8.51
C TYR A 29 -4.17 7.57 9.66
N ARG A 30 -4.91 7.83 10.75
CA ARG A 30 -4.36 8.48 11.95
C ARG A 30 -3.26 7.66 12.61
N ALA A 31 -3.42 6.33 12.65
CA ALA A 31 -2.40 5.43 13.17
C ALA A 31 -1.13 5.44 12.30
N LEU A 32 -1.26 5.30 10.98
CA LEU A 32 -0.14 5.35 10.05
C LEU A 32 0.59 6.69 10.10
N ARG A 33 -0.12 7.82 10.17
CA ARG A 33 0.50 9.16 10.29
C ARG A 33 1.44 9.28 11.50
N ARG A 34 1.13 8.59 12.59
CA ARG A 34 1.93 8.62 13.82
C ARG A 34 3.08 7.61 13.78
N LEU A 35 2.82 6.40 13.30
CA LEU A 35 3.79 5.30 13.33
C LEU A 35 4.79 5.36 12.17
N ASN A 36 4.33 5.77 10.99
CA ASN A 36 5.09 5.80 9.74
C ASN A 36 4.87 7.15 9.05
N PRO A 37 5.42 8.26 9.58
CA PRO A 37 5.33 9.54 8.89
C PRO A 37 6.04 9.44 7.54
N SER A 38 5.33 9.74 6.45
CA SER A 38 5.86 9.70 5.09
C SER A 38 5.51 10.99 4.33
N PRO A 39 6.37 11.44 3.37
CA PRO A 39 6.02 12.49 2.42
C PRO A 39 4.77 12.19 1.58
N PHE A 40 4.42 10.92 1.34
CA PHE A 40 3.26 10.51 0.53
C PHE A 40 2.21 9.76 1.36
N LEU A 41 1.73 10.42 2.42
CA LEU A 41 0.61 9.95 3.23
C LEU A 41 -0.72 10.27 2.52
N PHE A 42 -1.65 9.32 2.45
CA PHE A 42 -2.93 9.54 1.79
C PHE A 42 -4.10 8.80 2.44
N PHE A 43 -5.29 9.41 2.30
CA PHE A 43 -6.60 8.86 2.65
C PHE A 43 -7.55 9.20 1.50
N LEU A 44 -8.07 8.17 0.83
CA LEU A 44 -9.01 8.30 -0.29
C LEU A 44 -10.30 7.57 0.09
N ASP A 45 -11.42 8.29 0.13
CA ASP A 45 -12.74 7.75 0.45
C ASP A 45 -13.61 7.69 -0.82
N PHE A 46 -14.07 6.48 -1.17
CA PHE A 46 -14.94 6.23 -2.32
C PHE A 46 -16.35 5.81 -1.88
N GLY A 47 -16.71 5.98 -0.61
CA GLY A 47 -17.98 5.60 -0.01
C GLY A 47 -18.10 4.10 0.28
N GLY A 48 -18.00 3.26 -0.75
CA GLY A 48 -18.08 1.80 -0.60
C GLY A 48 -16.80 1.15 -0.06
N PHE A 49 -15.66 1.83 -0.21
CA PHE A 49 -14.38 1.45 0.36
C PHE A 49 -13.47 2.68 0.47
N ALA A 50 -12.37 2.54 1.20
CA ALA A 50 -11.35 3.55 1.33
C ALA A 50 -9.96 2.97 1.08
N ILE A 51 -9.04 3.80 0.59
CA ILE A 51 -7.62 3.46 0.45
C ILE A 51 -6.82 4.34 1.41
N VAL A 52 -5.96 3.70 2.19
CA VAL A 52 -5.11 4.36 3.19
C VAL A 52 -3.68 3.88 3.00
N GLY A 53 -2.73 4.81 2.95
CA GLY A 53 -1.31 4.47 2.76
C GLY A 53 -0.33 5.53 3.25
N SER A 54 0.92 5.09 3.38
CA SER A 54 2.07 5.90 3.78
C SER A 54 3.30 5.50 2.96
N SER A 55 3.25 5.72 1.64
CA SER A 55 4.33 5.26 0.75
C SER A 55 5.56 6.16 0.95
N PRO A 56 6.76 5.63 1.24
CA PRO A 56 7.98 6.45 1.30
C PRO A 56 8.51 6.82 -0.09
N GLU A 57 8.08 6.11 -1.14
CA GLU A 57 8.58 6.26 -2.50
C GLU A 57 7.56 6.96 -3.40
N ILE A 58 8.05 7.90 -4.20
CA ILE A 58 7.28 8.56 -5.27
C ILE A 58 7.43 7.78 -6.57
N LEU A 59 6.35 7.67 -7.34
CA LEU A 59 6.41 7.03 -8.66
C LEU A 59 7.15 7.90 -9.69
N VAL A 60 6.81 9.19 -9.76
CA VAL A 60 7.44 10.20 -10.63
C VAL A 60 7.10 11.60 -10.09
N ARG A 61 7.95 12.59 -10.34
CA ARG A 61 7.73 13.99 -9.96
C ARG A 61 7.55 14.89 -11.17
#